data_AF-A0A6J4PHC2-F1
#
_entry.id   AF-A0A6J4PHC2-F1
#
_cell.length_a   1.000
_cell.length_b   1.000
_cell.length_c   1.000
_cell.angle_alpha   90.00
_cell.angle_beta   90.00
_cell.angle_gamma   90.00
#
_symmetry.space_group_name_H-M   'P 1'
#
loop_
_entity.id
_entity.type
_entity.pdbx_description
1 polymer ?
#
loop_
_entity_poly.entity_id
_entity_poly.type
_entity_poly.pdbx_seq_one_letter_code
_entity_poly.pdbx_strand_id
1 'polypeptide(L)' 'TVSRDANGFILTGAAVGAGDLLETSVAGVYAAGDVRAGSFKRCATAIGEGASVVQFVHARLAGVPA' A
#
# COMPACT_ATOMS: atom_id res chain seq x y z
N THR A 1 5.99 -9.74 10.10
CA THR A 1 6.08 -8.29 10.35
C THR A 1 6.18 -7.58 9.00
N VAL A 2 5.84 -6.27 8.91
CA VAL A 2 5.84 -5.52 7.64
C VAL A 2 7.28 -5.18 7.20
N SER A 3 7.62 -5.46 5.95
CA SER A 3 8.93 -5.19 5.33
C SER A 3 9.16 -3.70 5.04
N ARG A 4 10.41 -3.26 5.15
CA ARG A 4 10.82 -1.85 5.01
C ARG A 4 12.10 -1.75 4.19
N ASP A 5 12.32 -0.59 3.58
CA ASP A 5 13.59 -0.26 2.92
C ASP A 5 14.69 0.11 3.95
N ALA A 6 15.89 0.43 3.46
CA ALA A 6 17.02 0.82 4.29
C ALA A 6 16.81 2.13 5.08
N ASN A 7 15.86 2.97 4.65
CA ASN A 7 15.48 4.21 5.34
C ASN A 7 14.30 4.01 6.31
N GLY A 8 13.78 2.78 6.41
CA GLY A 8 12.67 2.44 7.30
C GLY A 8 11.27 2.70 6.73
N PHE A 9 11.14 3.07 5.46
CA PHE A 9 9.82 3.23 4.82
C PHE A 9 9.24 1.89 4.40
N ILE A 10 7.92 1.75 4.46
CA ILE A 10 7.22 0.50 4.16
C ILE A 10 7.32 0.17 2.66
N LEU A 11 7.71 -1.06 2.33
CA LEU A 11 7.68 -1.56 0.96
C LEU A 11 6.27 -2.04 0.59
N THR A 12 5.83 -1.76 -0.63
CA THR A 12 4.47 -2.08 -1.12
C THR A 12 4.45 -2.59 -2.56
N GLY A 13 3.38 -3.29 -2.94
CA GLY A 13 3.11 -3.74 -4.30
C GLY A 13 4.21 -4.67 -4.84
N ALA A 14 4.63 -4.42 -6.08
CA ALA A 14 5.66 -5.23 -6.75
C ALA A 14 6.97 -5.35 -5.96
N ALA A 15 7.34 -4.35 -5.13
CA ALA A 15 8.55 -4.39 -4.31
C ALA A 15 8.54 -5.49 -3.23
N VAL A 16 7.37 -6.03 -2.91
CA VAL A 16 7.16 -7.14 -1.96
C VAL A 16 6.42 -8.33 -2.59
N GLY A 17 6.28 -8.33 -3.92
CA GLY A 17 5.54 -9.36 -4.65
C GLY A 17 4.03 -9.36 -4.40
N ALA A 18 3.46 -8.24 -3.92
CA ALA A 18 2.02 -8.11 -3.71
C ALA A 18 1.29 -7.81 -5.04
N GLY A 19 0.06 -8.31 -5.16
CA GLY A 19 -0.77 -8.15 -6.36
C GLY A 19 -1.39 -6.75 -6.44
N ASP A 20 -1.84 -6.23 -5.30
CA ASP A 20 -2.45 -4.92 -5.24
C ASP A 20 -1.39 -3.82 -5.11
N LEU A 21 -1.66 -2.69 -5.76
CA LEU A 21 -0.91 -1.47 -5.51
C LEU A 21 -1.09 -1.08 -4.03
N LEU A 22 0.00 -0.69 -3.35
CA LEU A 22 0.01 -0.27 -1.94
C LEU A 22 -0.15 -1.39 -0.89
N GLU A 23 -0.38 -2.65 -1.28
CA GLU A 23 -0.37 -3.78 -0.33
C GLU A 23 1.05 -4.04 0.16
N THR A 24 1.20 -4.26 1.47
CA THR A 24 2.50 -4.49 2.11
C THR A 24 2.92 -5.96 1.98
N SER A 25 4.05 -6.33 2.58
CA SER A 25 4.46 -7.75 2.66
C SER A 25 3.54 -8.62 3.54
N VAL A 26 2.49 -8.06 4.13
CA VAL A 26 1.47 -8.78 4.89
C VAL A 26 0.16 -8.66 4.14
N ALA A 27 -0.37 -9.79 3.68
CA ALA A 27 -1.58 -9.82 2.85
C ALA A 27 -2.78 -9.17 3.56
N GLY A 28 -3.47 -8.27 2.85
CA GLY A 28 -4.60 -7.50 3.37
C GLY A 28 -4.21 -6.29 4.23
N VAL A 29 -2.92 -6.02 4.41
CA VAL A 29 -2.43 -4.81 5.08
C VAL A 29 -1.83 -3.89 4.03
N TYR A 30 -2.29 -2.64 4.01
CA TYR A 30 -1.91 -1.64 3.01
C TYR A 30 -1.21 -0.45 3.66
N ALA A 31 -0.36 0.25 2.91
CA ALA A 31 0.31 1.46 3.35
C ALA A 31 0.16 2.59 2.31
N ALA A 32 -0.36 3.74 2.75
CA ALA A 32 -0.61 4.91 1.92
C ALA A 32 0.12 6.15 2.46
N GLY A 33 0.44 7.08 1.57
CA GLY A 33 1.13 8.32 1.89
C GLY A 33 2.61 8.13 2.22
N ASP A 34 3.12 9.05 3.02
CA ASP A 34 4.57 9.24 3.21
C ASP A 34 5.26 8.16 4.04
N VAL A 35 4.49 7.22 4.59
CA VAL A 35 5.03 6.07 5.33
C VAL A 35 5.65 5.02 4.41
N ARG A 36 5.25 4.98 3.13
CA ARG A 36 5.76 3.97 2.17
C ARG A 36 6.95 4.49 1.36
N ALA A 37 7.78 3.55 0.91
CA ALA A 37 8.91 3.81 0.03
C ALA A 37 8.42 4.32 -1.34
N GLY A 38 9.12 5.30 -1.91
CA GLY A 38 8.76 5.87 -3.22
C GLY A 38 7.54 6.80 -3.22
N SER A 39 7.00 7.18 -2.05
CA SER A 39 5.94 8.18 -1.95
C SER A 39 6.39 9.55 -2.47
N PHE A 40 5.50 10.31 -3.09
CA PHE A 40 5.79 11.66 -3.58
C PHE A 40 5.97 12.73 -2.49
N LYS A 41 5.72 12.42 -1.21
CA LYS A 41 5.80 13.37 -0.09
C LYS A 41 4.87 14.58 -0.26
N ARG A 42 3.64 14.33 -0.72
CA ARG A 42 2.64 15.35 -1.04
C ARG A 42 1.27 14.96 -0.48
N CYS A 43 0.58 15.93 0.09
CA CYS A 43 -0.76 15.75 0.67
C CYS A 43 -1.76 15.19 -0.36
N ALA A 44 -1.82 15.78 -1.56
CA ALA A 44 -2.76 15.36 -2.60
C ALA A 44 -2.58 13.88 -3.01
N THR A 45 -1.33 13.42 -3.17
CA THR A 45 -1.07 12.01 -3.52
C THR A 45 -1.40 11.08 -2.37
N ALA A 46 -1.07 11.45 -1.13
CA ALA A 46 -1.39 10.65 0.05
C ALA A 46 -2.90 10.45 0.23
N ILE A 47 -3.70 11.49 -0.03
CA ILE A 47 -5.17 11.42 0.00
C ILE A 47 -5.67 10.43 -1.07
N GLY A 48 -5.18 10.56 -2.31
CA GLY A 48 -5.57 9.68 -3.41
C GLY A 48 -5.25 8.22 -3.13
N GLU A 49 -4.06 7.93 -2.61
CA GLU A 49 -3.64 6.59 -2.21
C GLU A 49 -4.50 6.03 -1.06
N GLY A 50 -4.85 6.86 -0.08
CA GLY A 50 -5.76 6.47 1.01
C GLY A 50 -7.14 6.06 0.48
N ALA A 51 -7.68 6.80 -0.49
CA ALA A 51 -8.93 6.44 -1.15
C ALA A 51 -8.83 5.12 -1.93
N SER A 52 -7.72 4.88 -2.64
CA SER A 52 -7.47 3.61 -3.33
C SER A 52 -7.39 2.42 -2.35
N VAL A 53 -6.73 2.59 -1.20
CA VAL A 53 -6.65 1.54 -0.17
C VAL A 53 -8.05 1.12 0.31
N VAL A 54 -8.98 2.06 0.48
CA VAL A 54 -10.36 1.73 0.85
C VAL A 54 -11.01 0.82 -0.19
N GLN A 55 -10.85 1.14 -1.49
CA GLN A 55 -11.34 0.29 -2.58
C GLN A 55 -10.72 -1.11 -2.55
N PHE A 56 -9.39 -1.22 -2.35
CA PHE A 56 -8.71 -2.52 -2.28
C PHE A 56 -9.18 -3.38 -1.11
N VAL A 57 -9.38 -2.76 0.07
CA VAL A 57 -9.94 -3.45 1.24
C VAL A 57 -11.34 -3.99 0.92
N HIS A 58 -12.20 -3.19 0.29
CA HIS A 58 -13.54 -3.65 -0.10
C HIS A 58 -13.49 -4.79 -1.13
N ALA A 59 -12.65 -4.69 -2.16
CA ALA A 59 -12.48 -5.75 -3.16
C ALA A 59 -12.03 -7.07 -2.51
N ARG A 60 -11.01 -6.99 -1.64
CA ARG A 60 -10.50 -8.13 -0.88
C ARG A 60 -11.57 -8.78 -0.01
N LEU A 61 -12.34 -7.98 0.73
CA LEU A 61 -13.42 -8.48 1.58
C LEU A 61 -14.57 -9.11 0.78
N ALA A 62 -14.80 -8.64 -0.45
CA ALA A 62 -15.77 -9.22 -1.38
C ALA A 62 -15.27 -10.51 -2.05
N GLY A 63 -14.01 -10.91 -1.84
CA GLY A 63 -13.39 -12.03 -2.54
C GLY A 63 -13.13 -11.73 -4.03
N VAL A 64 -13.15 -10.46 -4.41
CA VAL A 64 -12.86 -10.01 -5.77
C VAL A 64 -11.40 -9.58 -5.83
N PRO A 65 -10.56 -10.17 -6.71
CA PRO A 65 -9.21 -9.68 -6.92
C PRO A 65 -9.26 -8.25 -7.49
N ALA A 66 -8.46 -7.34 -6.92
CA ALA A 66 -8.41 -5.95 -7.34
C ALA A 66 -7.64 -5.76 -8.66
#